data_AF-A0A1V9Z9Q9-F1
#
_entry.id   AF-A0A1V9Z9Q9-F1
#
_cell.length_a   1.000
_cell.length_b   1.000
_cell.length_c   1.000
_cell.angle_alpha   90.00
_cell.angle_beta   90.00
_cell.angle_gamma   90.00
#
_symmetry.space_group_name_H-M   'P 1'
#
loop_
_entity.id
_entity.type
_entity.pdbx_description
1 polymer ?
#
loop_
_entity_poly.entity_id
_entity_poly.type
_entity_poly.pdbx_seq_one_letter_code
_entity_poly.pdbx_strand_id
1 'polypeptide(L)'
;MANARDRSFSSSSEAALQNISTCKEAIVTLERRVKEIEWQVTVHNATSGVSKEELIESKETIAQLYGSLDKLQYHGVDGIITADLKTGKDHVREQRKELNRQCESIRTLMMSLHQQLKAQVAATT
;
A
#
# COMPACT_ATOMS: atom_id res chain seq x y z
N MET A 1 46.69 -0.23 8.75
CA MET A 1 45.58 -0.87 8.01
C MET A 1 44.38 -0.98 8.94
N ALA A 2 43.33 -0.19 8.72
CA ALA A 2 41.94 -0.52 9.04
C ALA A 2 41.05 0.48 8.30
N ASN A 3 40.26 -0.07 7.39
CA ASN A 3 39.37 0.58 6.43
C ASN A 3 37.98 0.63 7.08
N ALA A 4 37.33 1.78 7.16
CA ALA A 4 35.90 1.84 7.48
C ALA A 4 35.27 3.03 6.77
N ARG A 5 34.94 2.79 5.51
CA ARG A 5 33.90 3.52 4.78
C ARG A 5 32.58 3.28 5.53
N ASP A 6 32.13 4.25 6.31
CA ASP A 6 30.70 4.47 6.47
C ASP A 6 30.47 5.96 6.64
N ARG A 7 30.23 6.62 5.50
CA ARG A 7 29.71 7.97 5.46
C ARG A 7 28.27 7.87 5.97
N SER A 8 28.11 7.96 7.28
CA SER A 8 26.82 8.01 7.95
C SER A 8 25.98 9.10 7.28
N PHE A 9 24.84 8.70 6.74
CA PHE A 9 23.84 9.57 6.15
C PHE A 9 23.58 10.80 7.06
N SER A 10 23.34 11.99 6.49
CA SER A 10 22.93 13.14 7.31
C SER A 10 21.65 12.81 8.08
N SER A 11 21.39 13.46 9.22
CA SER A 11 20.16 13.25 10.01
C SER A 11 18.88 13.37 9.16
N SER A 12 18.87 14.26 8.16
CA SER A 12 17.78 14.40 7.19
C SER A 12 17.64 13.18 6.26
N SER A 13 18.75 12.57 5.88
CA SER A 13 18.76 11.36 5.05
C SER A 13 18.31 10.14 5.85
N GLU A 14 18.70 10.03 7.11
CA GLU A 14 18.23 8.99 8.03
C GLU A 14 16.72 9.10 8.29
N ALA A 15 16.20 10.31 8.54
CA ALA A 15 14.77 10.55 8.68
C ALA A 15 13.98 10.19 7.41
N ALA A 16 14.50 10.52 6.23
CA ALA A 16 13.87 10.15 4.96
C ALA A 16 13.84 8.62 4.74
N LEU A 17 14.93 7.92 5.10
CA LEU A 17 15.00 6.46 5.03
C LEU A 17 14.06 5.79 6.03
N GLN A 18 13.94 6.32 7.25
CA GLN A 18 12.98 5.84 8.24
C GLN A 18 11.55 5.98 7.74
N ASN A 19 11.20 7.15 7.17
CA ASN A 19 9.87 7.38 6.60
C ASN A 19 9.57 6.41 5.45
N ILE A 20 10.56 6.14 4.59
CA ILE A 20 10.43 5.12 3.54
C ILE A 20 10.18 3.74 4.14
N SER A 21 10.90 3.35 5.19
CA SER A 21 10.71 2.05 5.86
C SER A 21 9.30 1.94 6.43
N THR A 22 8.83 2.95 7.14
CA THR A 22 7.46 2.99 7.68
C THR A 22 6.41 2.91 6.56
N CYS A 23 6.62 3.62 5.45
CA CYS A 23 5.71 3.55 4.31
C CYS A 23 5.69 2.14 3.68
N LYS A 24 6.85 1.51 3.56
CA LYS A 24 6.97 0.12 3.05
C LYS A 24 6.18 -0.86 3.91
N GLU A 25 6.36 -0.81 5.23
CA GLU A 25 5.65 -1.69 6.16
C GLU A 25 4.12 -1.49 6.10
N ALA A 26 3.68 -0.23 6.01
CA ALA A 26 2.28 0.10 5.85
C ALA A 26 1.71 -0.42 4.52
N ILE A 27 2.43 -0.26 3.41
CA ILE A 27 2.08 -0.80 2.10
C ILE A 27 1.95 -2.32 2.15
N VAL A 28 2.94 -3.03 2.71
CA VAL A 28 2.91 -4.49 2.86
C VAL A 28 1.71 -4.95 3.69
N THR A 29 1.37 -4.21 4.74
CA THR A 29 0.21 -4.51 5.59
C THR A 29 -1.10 -4.33 4.81
N LEU A 30 -1.21 -3.24 4.05
CA LEU A 30 -2.36 -3.00 3.17
C LEU A 30 -2.48 -4.08 2.09
N GLU A 31 -1.38 -4.43 1.43
CA GLU A 31 -1.35 -5.52 0.43
C GLU A 31 -1.84 -6.83 1.00
N ARG A 32 -1.36 -7.20 2.18
CA ARG A 32 -1.77 -8.44 2.84
C ARG A 32 -3.27 -8.44 3.08
N ARG A 33 -3.81 -7.33 3.59
CA ARG A 33 -5.25 -7.22 3.89
C ARG A 33 -6.09 -7.26 2.61
N VAL A 34 -5.65 -6.61 1.53
CA VAL A 34 -6.35 -6.68 0.23
C VAL A 34 -6.34 -8.10 -0.31
N LYS A 35 -5.21 -8.80 -0.27
CA LYS A 35 -5.09 -10.18 -0.73
C LYS A 35 -5.93 -11.15 0.10
N GLU A 36 -6.05 -10.91 1.40
CA GLU A 36 -6.92 -11.69 2.28
C GLU A 36 -8.39 -11.55 1.85
N ILE A 37 -8.85 -10.32 1.58
CA ILE A 37 -10.22 -10.07 1.10
C ILE A 37 -10.41 -10.64 -0.30
N GLU A 38 -9.44 -10.46 -1.21
CA GLU A 38 -9.47 -11.06 -2.55
C GLU A 38 -9.60 -12.59 -2.48
N TRP A 39 -8.82 -13.23 -1.61
CA TRP A 39 -8.88 -14.67 -1.39
C TRP A 39 -10.22 -15.08 -0.82
N GLN A 40 -10.72 -14.37 0.20
CA GLN A 40 -12.05 -14.61 0.76
C GLN A 40 -13.09 -14.53 -0.36
N VAL A 41 -13.15 -13.44 -1.11
CA VAL A 41 -14.09 -13.25 -2.22
C VAL A 41 -13.95 -14.30 -3.32
N THR A 42 -12.73 -14.73 -3.64
CA THR A 42 -12.50 -15.75 -4.68
C THR A 42 -12.95 -17.14 -4.22
N VAL A 43 -12.59 -17.54 -3.01
CA VAL A 43 -13.02 -18.81 -2.40
C VAL A 43 -14.53 -18.81 -2.16
N HIS A 44 -15.06 -17.68 -1.72
CA HIS A 44 -16.47 -17.42 -1.53
C HIS A 44 -17.24 -17.50 -2.85
N ASN A 45 -16.73 -16.91 -3.94
CA ASN A 45 -17.33 -17.09 -5.27
C ASN A 45 -17.30 -18.54 -5.76
N ALA A 46 -16.31 -19.34 -5.34
CA ALA A 46 -16.23 -20.76 -5.67
C ALA A 46 -17.19 -21.63 -4.84
N THR A 47 -17.77 -21.11 -3.76
CA THR A 47 -18.58 -21.86 -2.81
C THR A 47 -19.93 -21.16 -2.62
N SER A 48 -21.04 -21.76 -3.08
CA SER A 48 -22.37 -21.15 -3.24
C SER A 48 -23.12 -20.69 -1.96
N GLY A 49 -22.44 -20.22 -0.92
CA GLY A 49 -23.02 -19.99 0.41
C GLY A 49 -22.72 -18.63 1.05
N VAL A 50 -22.22 -17.65 0.30
CA VAL A 50 -21.76 -16.39 0.90
C VAL A 50 -22.92 -15.42 1.04
N SER A 51 -23.09 -14.93 2.25
CA SER A 51 -24.19 -14.02 2.57
C SER A 51 -23.97 -12.65 1.92
N LYS A 52 -25.06 -11.97 1.60
CA LYS A 52 -25.01 -10.62 1.05
C LYS A 52 -24.30 -9.66 2.01
N GLU A 53 -24.47 -9.89 3.30
CA GLU A 53 -23.87 -9.14 4.40
C GLU A 53 -22.34 -9.21 4.35
N GLU A 54 -21.76 -10.41 4.16
CA GLU A 54 -20.30 -10.61 4.05
C GLU A 54 -19.73 -9.92 2.80
N LEU A 55 -20.47 -9.93 1.68
CA LEU A 55 -20.06 -9.22 0.46
C LEU A 55 -20.08 -7.71 0.66
N ILE A 56 -21.08 -7.18 1.37
CA ILE A 56 -21.16 -5.75 1.71
C ILE A 56 -20.01 -5.36 2.65
N GLU A 57 -19.74 -6.15 3.69
CA GLU A 57 -18.65 -5.91 4.63
C GLU A 57 -17.28 -5.90 3.92
N SER A 58 -17.04 -6.87 3.04
CA SER A 58 -15.83 -6.93 2.22
C SER A 58 -15.68 -5.68 1.35
N LYS A 59 -16.78 -5.24 0.72
CA LYS A 59 -16.80 -4.03 -0.14
C LYS A 59 -16.47 -2.77 0.64
N GLU A 60 -17.10 -2.56 1.81
CA GLU A 60 -16.82 -1.42 2.68
C GLU A 60 -15.38 -1.46 3.22
N THR A 61 -14.88 -2.65 3.56
CA THR A 61 -13.49 -2.81 4.02
C THR A 61 -12.49 -2.40 2.93
N ILE A 62 -12.71 -2.80 1.67
CA ILE A 62 -11.87 -2.36 0.54
C ILE A 62 -11.92 -0.85 0.36
N ALA A 63 -13.10 -0.22 0.49
CA ALA A 63 -13.23 1.24 0.41
C ALA A 63 -12.46 1.95 1.53
N GLN A 64 -12.46 1.41 2.74
CA GLN A 64 -11.67 1.94 3.86
C GLN A 64 -10.17 1.79 3.64
N LEU A 65 -9.72 0.64 3.11
CA LEU A 65 -8.31 0.40 2.79
C LEU A 65 -7.84 1.33 1.67
N TYR A 66 -8.69 1.62 0.68
CA TYR A 66 -8.43 2.60 -0.36
C TYR A 66 -8.17 3.99 0.24
N GLY A 67 -9.06 4.47 1.11
CA GLY A 67 -8.85 5.76 1.78
C GLY A 67 -7.61 5.78 2.69
N SER A 68 -7.21 4.63 3.23
CA SER A 68 -5.98 4.50 4.02
C SER A 68 -4.73 4.57 3.13
N LEU A 69 -4.78 3.96 1.94
CA LEU A 69 -3.72 4.03 0.94
C LEU A 69 -3.52 5.47 0.43
N ASP A 70 -4.60 6.20 0.17
CA ASP A 70 -4.54 7.60 -0.25
C ASP A 70 -3.87 8.49 0.81
N LYS A 71 -4.23 8.31 2.09
CA LYS A 71 -3.57 9.01 3.20
C LYS A 71 -2.09 8.66 3.29
N LEU A 72 -1.73 7.39 3.09
CA LEU A 72 -0.35 6.93 3.12
C LEU A 72 0.48 7.52 1.98
N GLN A 73 -0.08 7.59 0.78
CA GLN A 73 0.60 8.20 -0.38
C GLN A 73 0.79 9.70 -0.15
N TYR A 74 -0.27 10.41 0.25
CA TYR A 74 -0.22 11.86 0.44
C TYR A 74 0.69 12.28 1.60
N HIS A 75 0.54 11.69 2.78
CA HIS A 75 1.30 12.08 3.97
C HIS A 75 2.67 11.41 4.07
N GLY A 76 2.79 10.18 3.56
CA GLY A 76 4.02 9.40 3.63
C GLY A 76 4.88 9.59 2.39
N VAL A 77 4.44 9.06 1.24
CA VAL A 77 5.27 8.97 0.04
C VAL A 77 5.57 10.35 -0.56
N ASP A 78 4.56 11.19 -0.74
CA ASP A 78 4.71 12.54 -1.30
C ASP A 78 5.33 13.53 -0.31
N GLY A 79 5.16 13.27 0.99
CA GLY A 79 5.78 14.04 2.09
C GLY A 79 7.30 13.88 2.20
N ILE A 80 7.92 12.90 1.54
CA ILE A 80 9.37 12.70 1.59
C ILE A 80 10.08 13.77 0.76
N ILE A 81 10.63 14.77 1.47
CA ILE A 81 11.46 15.84 0.92
C ILE A 81 12.86 15.31 0.62
N THR A 82 13.21 15.22 -0.66
CA THR A 82 14.54 14.79 -1.12
C THR A 82 15.45 15.94 -1.54
N ALA A 83 14.96 17.18 -1.45
CA ALA A 83 15.69 18.38 -1.88
C ALA A 83 16.95 18.61 -1.04
N ASP A 84 16.85 18.48 0.28
CA ASP A 84 17.90 18.79 1.26
C ASP A 84 18.89 17.64 1.52
N LEU A 85 18.73 16.52 0.80
CA LEU A 85 19.59 15.34 0.96
C LEU A 85 20.93 15.57 0.26
N LYS A 86 22.00 15.65 1.06
CA LYS A 86 23.39 15.81 0.57
C LYS A 86 24.01 14.49 0.08
N THR A 87 23.51 13.36 0.56
CA THR A 87 24.00 12.00 0.25
C THR A 87 22.82 11.04 0.19
N GLY A 88 22.86 10.00 -0.66
CA GLY A 88 21.78 9.01 -0.73
C GLY A 88 20.48 9.50 -1.38
N LYS A 89 20.49 10.71 -1.94
CA LYS A 89 19.34 11.33 -2.61
C LYS A 89 18.77 10.46 -3.72
N ASP A 90 19.62 9.89 -4.56
CA ASP A 90 19.18 9.03 -5.66
C ASP A 90 18.53 7.75 -5.14
N HIS A 91 19.13 7.14 -4.11
CA HIS A 91 18.57 5.96 -3.45
C HIS A 91 17.19 6.23 -2.83
N VAL A 92 17.01 7.36 -2.13
CA VAL A 92 15.71 7.77 -1.56
C VAL A 92 14.69 8.06 -2.67
N ARG A 93 15.11 8.71 -3.77
CA ARG A 93 14.22 8.98 -4.92
C ARG A 93 13.78 7.71 -5.62
N GLU A 94 14.67 6.74 -5.81
CA GLU A 94 14.33 5.43 -6.38
C GLU A 94 13.35 4.69 -5.48
N GLN A 95 13.61 4.62 -4.18
CA GLN A 95 12.69 4.00 -3.23
C GLN A 95 11.32 4.69 -3.21
N ARG A 96 11.27 6.02 -3.27
CA ARG A 96 9.99 6.77 -3.36
C ARG A 96 9.23 6.45 -4.64
N LYS A 97 9.93 6.34 -5.78
CA LYS A 97 9.31 5.94 -7.06
C LYS A 97 8.75 4.52 -6.99
N GLU A 98 9.49 3.61 -6.37
CA GLU A 98 9.05 2.23 -6.16
C GLU A 98 7.81 2.18 -5.28
N LEU A 99 7.80 2.91 -4.16
CA LEU A 99 6.62 3.01 -3.29
C LEU A 99 5.41 3.57 -4.03
N ASN A 100 5.57 4.60 -4.85
CA ASN A 100 4.48 5.12 -5.67
C ASN A 100 3.96 4.06 -6.66
N ARG A 101 4.85 3.29 -7.30
CA ARG A 101 4.42 2.19 -8.17
C ARG A 101 3.64 1.12 -7.41
N GLN A 102 4.09 0.75 -6.21
CA GLN A 102 3.39 -0.21 -5.36
C GLN A 102 2.01 0.32 -4.96
N CYS A 103 1.92 1.59 -4.53
CA CYS A 103 0.64 2.23 -4.27
C CYS A 103 -0.31 2.19 -5.47
N GLU A 104 0.15 2.53 -6.68
CA GLU A 104 -0.71 2.47 -7.88
C GLU A 104 -1.15 1.04 -8.21
N SER A 105 -0.27 0.05 -8.03
CA SER A 105 -0.59 -1.36 -8.26
C SER A 105 -1.69 -1.84 -7.31
N ILE A 106 -1.54 -1.52 -6.02
CA ILE A 106 -2.52 -1.87 -4.99
C ILE A 106 -3.83 -1.13 -5.22
N ARG A 107 -3.77 0.15 -5.55
CA ARG A 107 -4.95 0.96 -5.89
C ARG A 107 -5.75 0.30 -7.01
N THR A 108 -5.07 -0.10 -8.08
CA THR A 108 -5.70 -0.78 -9.22
C THR A 108 -6.36 -2.09 -8.78
N LEU A 109 -5.68 -2.89 -7.95
CA LEU A 109 -6.23 -4.13 -7.39
C LEU A 109 -7.48 -3.86 -6.53
N MET A 110 -7.40 -2.90 -5.61
CA MET A 110 -8.52 -2.50 -4.75
C MET A 110 -9.72 -2.02 -5.57
N MET A 111 -9.51 -1.21 -6.62
CA MET A 111 -10.58 -0.74 -7.50
C MET A 111 -11.26 -1.89 -8.24
N SER A 112 -10.47 -2.80 -8.80
CA SER A 112 -10.98 -4.00 -9.48
C SER A 112 -11.81 -4.86 -8.52
N LEU A 113 -11.26 -5.15 -7.34
CA LEU A 113 -11.94 -5.98 -6.33
C LEU A 113 -13.23 -5.32 -5.83
N HIS A 114 -13.21 -4.00 -5.60
CA HIS A 114 -14.40 -3.24 -5.22
C HIS A 114 -15.49 -3.28 -6.31
N GLN A 115 -15.11 -3.18 -7.60
CA GLN A 115 -16.06 -3.33 -8.71
C GLN A 115 -16.67 -4.73 -8.77
N GLN A 116 -15.85 -5.78 -8.59
CA GLN A 116 -16.32 -7.16 -8.56
C GLN A 116 -17.30 -7.38 -7.40
N LEU A 117 -16.94 -6.95 -6.19
CA LEU A 117 -17.80 -7.01 -5.00
C LEU A 117 -19.12 -6.27 -5.21
N LYS A 118 -19.08 -5.06 -5.80
CA LYS A 118 -20.30 -4.30 -6.12
C LYS A 118 -21.21 -5.07 -7.09
N ALA A 119 -20.64 -5.73 -8.10
CA ALA A 119 -21.41 -6.53 -9.04
C ALA A 119 -22.05 -7.76 -8.36
N GLN A 120 -21.31 -8.44 -7.49
CA GLN A 120 -21.82 -9.60 -6.74
C GLN A 120 -22.96 -9.21 -5.79
N VAL A 121 -22.80 -8.13 -5.01
CA VAL A 121 -23.86 -7.63 -4.12
C VAL A 121 -25.14 -7.30 -4.90
N ALA A 122 -25.01 -6.76 -6.12
CA ALA A 122 -26.16 -6.47 -6.98
C ALA A 122 -26.83 -7.76 -7.50
N ALA A 123 -26.05 -8.79 -7.83
CA ALA A 123 -26.56 -10.08 -8.30
C ALA A 123 -27.25 -10.91 -7.21
N THR A 124 -26.93 -10.68 -5.92
CA THR A 124 -27.61 -11.29 -4.76
C THR A 124 -28.88 -10.52 -4.34
N THR A 125 -29.53 -9.80 -5.26
CA THR A 125 -30.81 -9.08 -5.04
C THR A 125 -31.92 -9.73 -5.83
#